data_AF-A0A1Q5PQT3-F1
#
_entry.id   AF-A0A1Q5PQT3-F1
#
_cell.length_a   1.000
_cell.length_b   1.000
_cell.length_c   1.000
_cell.angle_alpha   90.00
_cell.angle_beta   90.00
_cell.angle_gamma   90.00
#
_symmetry.space_group_name_H-M   'P 1'
#
loop_
_entity.id
_entity.type
_entity.pdbx_description
1 polymer ?
#
loop_
_entity_poly.entity_id
_entity_poly.type
_entity_poly.pdbx_seq_one_letter_code
_entity_poly.pdbx_strand_id
1 'polypeptide(L)'
;MTRAYNTADWPAAWAKEDAQRKGGPLRTLTKHDVQVQLRAITEQGYHFKDVLSRAQQGFASELRETRNLWAHNEPFSSDDASRALDTIERLLHAVGAVDSAEDVRKLRVDLQRTVFEDQTRKQVKRTKVSLEPGSGLRPWREVIRPHDDVARGAFTASEFAADLHLVHTGQATSP
;
A
#
# COMPACT_ATOMS: atom_id res chain seq x y z
N MET A 1 16.59 -26.82 7.58
CA MET A 1 16.61 -27.34 6.19
C MET A 1 17.93 -27.98 5.79
N THR A 2 19.10 -27.35 5.99
CA THR A 2 20.41 -27.96 5.68
C THR A 2 20.61 -29.34 6.31
N ARG A 3 20.24 -29.51 7.60
CA ARG A 3 20.26 -30.81 8.28
C ARG A 3 19.29 -31.84 7.67
N ALA A 4 18.15 -31.40 7.14
CA ALA A 4 17.14 -32.28 6.56
C ALA A 4 17.58 -32.86 5.21
N TYR A 5 18.22 -32.03 4.37
CA TYR A 5 18.69 -32.42 3.03
C TYR A 5 20.17 -32.80 2.99
N ASN A 6 20.89 -32.70 4.11
CA ASN A 6 22.33 -32.89 4.21
C ASN A 6 23.16 -32.08 3.18
N THR A 7 22.65 -30.92 2.77
CA THR A 7 23.32 -30.02 1.82
C THR A 7 23.07 -28.55 2.17
N ALA A 8 24.06 -27.69 1.90
CA ALA A 8 23.91 -26.25 1.99
C ALA A 8 22.90 -25.72 0.94
N ASP A 9 22.87 -26.36 -0.23
CA ASP A 9 21.93 -26.08 -1.32
C ASP A 9 20.65 -26.92 -1.19
N TRP A 10 20.03 -26.83 -0.01
CA TRP A 10 18.74 -27.44 0.24
C TRP A 10 17.61 -26.92 -0.68
N PRO A 11 17.63 -25.67 -1.22
CA PRO A 11 16.57 -25.24 -2.14
C PRO A 11 16.54 -26.07 -3.43
N ALA A 12 17.70 -26.37 -4.04
CA ALA A 12 17.74 -27.20 -5.24
C ALA A 12 17.35 -28.66 -4.95
N ALA A 13 17.77 -29.20 -3.81
CA ALA A 13 17.38 -30.55 -3.38
C ALA A 13 15.86 -30.65 -3.17
N TRP A 14 15.28 -29.67 -2.48
CA TRP A 14 13.85 -29.60 -2.24
C TRP A 14 13.05 -29.37 -3.53
N ALA A 15 13.56 -28.56 -4.46
CA ALA A 15 12.93 -28.36 -5.76
C ALA A 15 12.80 -29.66 -6.56
N LYS A 16 13.85 -30.51 -6.54
CA LYS A 16 13.84 -31.82 -7.20
C LYS A 16 12.81 -32.75 -6.57
N GLU A 17 12.80 -32.83 -5.24
CA GLU A 17 11.82 -33.64 -4.49
C GLU A 17 10.38 -33.18 -4.76
N ASP A 18 10.13 -31.86 -4.74
CA ASP A 18 8.80 -31.30 -4.96
C ASP A 18 8.30 -31.56 -6.40
N ALA A 19 9.19 -31.47 -7.39
CA ALA A 19 8.90 -31.82 -8.78
C ALA A 19 8.54 -33.31 -8.94
N GLN A 20 9.31 -34.20 -8.30
CA GLN A 20 9.03 -35.64 -8.30
C GLN A 20 7.70 -35.96 -7.61
N ARG A 21 7.42 -35.33 -6.47
CA ARG A 21 6.22 -35.58 -5.67
C ARG A 21 4.94 -35.06 -6.34
N LYS A 22 4.98 -33.88 -6.95
CA LYS A 22 3.80 -33.22 -7.55
C LYS A 22 3.66 -33.45 -9.05
N GLY A 23 4.65 -34.08 -9.70
CA GLY A 23 4.66 -34.29 -11.15
C GLY A 23 4.74 -32.99 -11.96
N GLY A 24 5.35 -31.93 -11.39
CA GLY A 24 5.43 -30.60 -11.99
C GLY A 24 6.81 -30.27 -12.58
N PRO A 25 6.94 -29.15 -13.31
CA PRO A 25 8.23 -28.68 -13.81
C PRO A 25 9.16 -28.32 -12.65
N LEU A 26 10.47 -28.55 -12.84
CA LEU A 26 11.49 -28.19 -11.86
C LEU A 26 11.51 -26.66 -11.68
N ARG A 27 11.17 -26.19 -10.48
CA ARG A 27 11.18 -24.77 -10.14
C ARG A 27 12.53 -24.37 -9.56
N THR A 28 13.02 -23.19 -9.95
CA THR A 28 14.19 -22.58 -9.30
C THR A 28 13.77 -22.00 -7.95
N LEU A 29 14.28 -22.56 -6.86
CA LEU A 29 14.06 -22.06 -5.51
C LEU A 29 15.33 -21.35 -5.02
N THR A 30 15.20 -20.11 -4.56
CA THR A 30 16.32 -19.31 -4.05
C THR A 30 16.27 -19.25 -2.53
N LYS A 31 17.41 -19.48 -1.85
CA LYS A 31 17.51 -19.47 -0.38
C LYS A 31 17.07 -18.15 0.26
N HIS A 32 17.37 -17.04 -0.41
CA HIS A 32 17.07 -15.68 0.06
C HIS A 32 15.69 -15.17 -0.37
N ASP A 33 14.90 -15.99 -1.10
CA ASP A 33 13.53 -15.63 -1.42
C ASP A 33 12.62 -15.86 -0.21
N VAL A 34 11.95 -14.80 0.23
CA VAL A 34 11.01 -14.81 1.35
C VAL A 34 9.89 -15.84 1.13
N GLN A 35 9.39 -15.97 -0.09
CA GLN A 35 8.35 -16.96 -0.42
C GLN A 35 8.84 -18.38 -0.13
N VAL A 36 10.09 -18.69 -0.50
CA VAL A 36 10.71 -20.00 -0.28
C VAL A 36 10.94 -20.26 1.20
N GLN A 37 11.35 -19.24 1.97
CA GLN A 37 11.54 -19.34 3.41
C GLN A 37 10.22 -19.61 4.16
N LEU A 38 9.18 -18.82 3.87
CA LEU A 38 7.84 -19.02 4.46
C LEU A 38 7.25 -20.37 4.07
N ARG A 39 7.45 -20.79 2.81
CA ARG A 39 7.05 -22.13 2.35
C ARG A 39 7.79 -23.24 3.10
N ALA A 40 9.08 -23.07 3.37
CA ALA A 40 9.87 -24.07 4.11
C ALA A 40 9.34 -24.21 5.54
N ILE A 41 9.07 -23.10 6.24
CA ILE A 41 8.53 -23.14 7.61
C ILE A 41 7.18 -23.88 7.66
N THR A 42 6.33 -23.68 6.66
CA THR A 42 4.97 -24.22 6.63
C THR A 42 4.88 -25.66 6.11
N GLU A 43 5.60 -26.00 5.04
CA GLU A 43 5.55 -27.35 4.45
C GLU A 43 6.50 -28.33 5.12
N GLN A 44 7.61 -27.84 5.68
CA GLN A 44 8.63 -28.65 6.35
C GLN A 44 8.66 -28.40 7.86
N GLY A 45 7.52 -28.00 8.45
CA GLY A 45 7.39 -27.56 9.84
C GLY A 45 7.92 -28.54 10.89
N TYR A 46 7.97 -29.85 10.58
CA TYR A 46 8.60 -30.85 11.45
C TYR A 46 10.08 -30.54 11.74
N HIS A 47 10.81 -30.03 10.75
CA HIS A 47 12.22 -29.67 10.89
C HIS A 47 12.45 -28.35 11.64
N PHE A 48 11.39 -27.61 11.96
CA PHE A 48 11.43 -26.34 12.67
C PHE A 48 10.86 -26.42 14.09
N LYS A 49 10.39 -27.60 14.53
CA LYS A 49 9.70 -27.79 15.82
C LYS A 49 10.53 -27.37 17.05
N ASP A 50 11.87 -27.43 16.94
CA ASP A 50 12.78 -27.09 18.04
C ASP A 50 13.00 -25.57 18.17
N VAL A 51 12.62 -24.79 17.15
CA VAL A 51 12.77 -23.33 17.11
C VAL A 51 11.41 -22.64 17.15
N LEU A 52 10.43 -23.15 16.39
CA LEU A 52 9.10 -22.59 16.25
C LEU A 52 8.06 -23.61 16.71
N SER A 53 7.23 -23.20 17.67
CA SER A 53 6.03 -23.94 18.05
C SER A 53 5.02 -24.00 16.90
N ARG A 54 4.07 -24.93 16.96
CA ARG A 54 3.02 -25.06 15.93
C ARG A 54 2.20 -23.78 15.76
N ALA A 55 1.94 -23.05 16.84
CA ALA A 55 1.25 -21.76 16.78
C ALA A 55 2.09 -20.71 16.04
N GLN A 56 3.40 -20.65 16.31
CA GLN A 56 4.30 -19.70 15.65
C GLN A 56 4.52 -20.03 14.16
N GLN A 57 4.48 -21.31 13.79
CA GLN A 57 4.47 -21.70 12.37
C GLN A 57 3.22 -21.19 11.64
N GLY A 58 2.11 -20.99 12.37
CA GLY A 58 0.89 -20.36 11.84
C GLY A 58 1.12 -18.93 11.32
N PHE A 59 2.03 -18.17 11.94
CA PHE A 59 2.39 -16.83 11.45
C PHE A 59 2.99 -16.89 10.04
N ALA A 60 3.82 -17.91 9.75
CA ALA A 60 4.37 -18.07 8.42
C ALA A 60 3.29 -18.41 7.36
N SER A 61 2.25 -19.15 7.74
CA SER A 61 1.09 -19.40 6.85
C SER A 61 0.32 -18.13 6.54
N GLU A 62 0.05 -17.31 7.56
CA GLU A 62 -0.63 -16.02 7.39
C GLU A 62 0.17 -15.09 6.46
N LEU A 63 1.47 -14.92 6.69
CA LEU A 63 2.32 -14.06 5.84
C LEU A 63 2.41 -14.55 4.40
N ARG A 64 2.38 -15.88 4.21
CA ARG A 64 2.38 -16.49 2.88
C ARG A 64 1.09 -16.17 2.14
N GLU A 65 -0.05 -16.13 2.83
CA GLU A 65 -1.33 -15.68 2.27
C GLU A 65 -1.31 -14.17 1.97
N THR A 66 -0.86 -13.34 2.91
CA THR A 66 -0.71 -11.89 2.69
C THR A 66 0.13 -11.58 1.44
N ARG A 67 1.27 -12.26 1.29
CA ARG A 67 2.11 -12.14 0.10
C ARG A 67 1.36 -12.60 -1.16
N ASN A 68 0.63 -13.71 -1.09
CA ASN A 68 -0.13 -14.25 -2.21
C ASN A 68 -1.18 -13.25 -2.73
N LEU A 69 -1.96 -12.66 -1.82
CA LEU A 69 -2.92 -11.60 -2.14
C LEU A 69 -2.23 -10.40 -2.79
N TRP A 70 -1.11 -9.93 -2.22
CA TRP A 70 -0.32 -8.84 -2.80
C TRP A 70 0.20 -9.17 -4.21
N ALA A 71 0.70 -10.38 -4.43
CA ALA A 71 1.20 -10.82 -5.73
C ALA A 71 0.09 -10.93 -6.79
N HIS A 72 -1.17 -11.05 -6.37
CA HIS A 72 -2.34 -11.08 -7.24
C HIS A 72 -2.98 -9.69 -7.45
N ASN A 73 -2.37 -8.63 -6.91
CA ASN A 73 -2.91 -7.26 -6.94
C ASN A 73 -4.31 -7.14 -6.31
N GLU A 74 -4.60 -7.94 -5.29
CA GLU A 74 -5.84 -7.83 -4.54
C GLU A 74 -5.90 -6.50 -3.76
N PRO A 75 -7.10 -5.96 -3.46
CA PRO A 75 -7.24 -4.78 -2.62
C PRO A 75 -6.54 -4.99 -1.28
N PHE A 76 -5.67 -4.05 -0.90
CA PHE A 76 -4.87 -4.13 0.32
C PHE A 76 -5.13 -2.91 1.19
N SER A 77 -5.72 -3.11 2.37
CA SER A 77 -6.05 -2.01 3.28
C SER A 77 -4.91 -1.68 4.24
N SER A 78 -4.97 -0.49 4.86
CA SER A 78 -4.02 -0.11 5.93
C SER A 78 -4.14 -1.01 7.17
N ASP A 79 -5.31 -1.58 7.42
CA ASP A 79 -5.54 -2.53 8.51
C ASP A 79 -4.87 -3.88 8.22
N ASP A 80 -4.98 -4.36 6.97
CA ASP A 80 -4.28 -5.58 6.52
C ASP A 80 -2.76 -5.40 6.58
N ALA A 81 -2.26 -4.24 6.18
CA ALA A 81 -0.85 -3.89 6.31
C ALA A 81 -0.39 -3.88 7.77
N SER A 82 -1.18 -3.29 8.67
CA SER A 82 -0.88 -3.25 10.10
C SER A 82 -0.88 -4.65 10.73
N ARG A 83 -1.84 -5.49 10.34
CA ARG A 83 -1.93 -6.89 10.76
C ARG A 83 -0.74 -7.70 10.26
N ALA A 84 -0.37 -7.54 8.99
CA ALA A 84 0.79 -8.21 8.41
C ALA A 84 2.08 -7.83 9.17
N LEU A 85 2.30 -6.55 9.45
CA LEU A 85 3.46 -6.08 10.22
C LEU A 85 3.50 -6.66 11.64
N ASP A 86 2.37 -6.76 12.34
CA ASP A 86 2.29 -7.43 13.65
C ASP A 86 2.68 -8.91 13.55
N THR A 87 2.18 -9.62 12.53
CA THR A 87 2.50 -11.03 12.31
C THR A 87 3.97 -11.23 11.94
N ILE A 88 4.58 -10.33 11.16
CA ILE A 88 6.02 -10.32 10.87
C ILE A 88 6.82 -10.13 12.18
N GLU A 89 6.47 -9.13 12.99
CA GLU A 89 7.13 -8.85 14.27
C GLU A 89 7.12 -10.08 15.20
N ARG A 90 5.96 -10.73 15.35
CA ARG A 90 5.82 -11.96 16.16
C ARG A 90 6.66 -13.12 15.63
N LEU A 91 6.73 -13.30 14.31
CA LEU A 91 7.55 -14.35 13.70
C LEU A 91 9.04 -14.07 13.91
N LEU A 92 9.48 -12.82 13.74
CA LEU A 92 10.88 -12.42 13.93
C LEU A 92 11.33 -12.60 15.38
N HIS A 93 10.49 -12.24 16.36
CA HIS A 93 10.76 -12.55 17.76
C HIS A 93 10.86 -14.06 18.01
N ALA A 94 9.97 -14.86 17.40
CA ALA A 94 9.97 -16.31 17.56
C ALA A 94 11.24 -16.99 17.03
N VAL A 95 11.85 -16.45 15.97
CA VAL A 95 13.14 -16.95 15.44
C VAL A 95 14.37 -16.32 16.10
N GLY A 96 14.18 -15.45 17.11
CA GLY A 96 15.26 -14.78 17.83
C GLY A 96 15.88 -13.57 17.10
N ALA A 97 15.27 -13.11 16.01
CA ALA A 97 15.73 -11.94 15.24
C ALA A 97 15.17 -10.63 15.82
N VAL A 98 15.57 -10.32 17.05
CA VAL A 98 14.99 -9.19 17.83
C VAL A 98 15.24 -7.84 17.17
N ASP A 99 16.45 -7.59 16.64
CA ASP A 99 16.77 -6.31 15.99
C ASP A 99 15.87 -6.03 14.78
N SER A 100 15.66 -7.06 13.94
CA SER A 100 14.75 -6.96 12.80
C SER A 100 13.29 -6.82 13.23
N ALA A 101 12.89 -7.42 14.35
CA ALA A 101 11.54 -7.26 14.89
C ALA A 101 11.28 -5.82 15.33
N GLU A 102 12.26 -5.16 15.96
CA GLU A 102 12.15 -3.75 16.35
C GLU A 102 12.07 -2.81 15.12
N ASP A 103 12.77 -3.12 14.04
CA ASP A 103 12.64 -2.34 12.80
C ASP A 103 11.25 -2.47 12.17
N VAL A 104 10.66 -3.67 12.19
CA VAL A 104 9.27 -3.89 11.74
C VAL A 104 8.28 -3.17 12.65
N ARG A 105 8.53 -3.17 13.97
CA ARG A 105 7.72 -2.42 14.93
C ARG A 105 7.71 -0.93 14.64
N LYS A 106 8.86 -0.33 14.29
CA LYS A 106 8.95 1.08 13.86
C LYS A 106 8.10 1.34 12.62
N LEU A 107 8.21 0.48 11.60
CA LEU A 107 7.39 0.58 10.38
C LEU A 107 5.89 0.55 10.68
N ARG A 108 5.47 -0.30 11.62
CA ARG A 108 4.07 -0.38 12.07
C ARG A 108 3.60 0.90 12.74
N VAL A 109 4.42 1.48 13.63
CA VAL A 109 4.11 2.76 14.30
C VAL A 109 4.03 3.91 13.29
N ASP A 110 4.95 3.97 12.33
CA ASP A 110 4.94 5.00 11.28
C ASP A 110 3.69 4.89 10.38
N LEU A 111 3.27 3.67 10.04
CA LEU A 111 2.02 3.43 9.31
C LEU A 111 0.81 3.94 10.11
N GLN A 112 0.72 3.60 11.40
CA GLN A 112 -0.37 4.04 12.27
C GLN A 112 -0.45 5.57 12.36
N ARG A 113 0.70 6.24 12.49
CA ARG A 113 0.76 7.72 12.48
C ARG A 113 0.21 8.27 11.16
N THR A 114 0.65 7.73 10.03
CA THR A 114 0.22 8.17 8.70
C THR A 114 -1.29 8.00 8.51
N VAL A 115 -1.83 6.85 8.91
CA VAL A 115 -3.28 6.57 8.84
C VAL A 115 -4.07 7.57 9.68
N PHE A 116 -3.61 7.86 10.90
CA PHE A 116 -4.26 8.80 11.80
C PHE A 116 -4.24 10.23 11.24
N GLU A 117 -3.11 10.67 10.70
CA GLU A 117 -2.97 11.99 10.04
C GLU A 117 -3.92 12.11 8.84
N ASP A 118 -4.02 11.07 8.02
CA ASP A 118 -4.93 11.03 6.88
C ASP A 118 -6.40 11.05 7.28
N GLN A 119 -6.76 10.31 8.34
CA GLN A 119 -8.12 10.32 8.90
C GLN A 119 -8.47 11.72 9.43
N THR A 120 -7.57 12.35 10.18
CA THR A 120 -7.74 13.70 10.72
C THR A 120 -7.89 14.71 9.58
N ARG A 121 -7.03 14.65 8.56
CA ARG A 121 -7.09 15.51 7.38
C ARG A 121 -8.42 15.35 6.63
N LYS A 122 -8.90 14.11 6.44
CA LYS A 122 -10.20 13.82 5.81
C LYS A 122 -11.35 14.40 6.64
N GLN A 123 -11.31 14.25 7.96
CA GLN A 123 -12.32 14.79 8.87
C GLN A 123 -12.37 16.32 8.82
N VAL A 124 -11.22 16.99 8.93
CA VAL A 124 -11.13 18.46 8.85
C VAL A 124 -11.63 18.99 7.50
N LYS A 125 -11.26 18.34 6.39
CA LYS A 125 -11.79 18.70 5.06
C LYS A 125 -13.31 18.56 5.01
N ARG A 126 -13.87 17.48 5.56
CA ARG A 126 -15.32 17.24 5.58
C ARG A 126 -16.06 18.29 6.43
N THR A 127 -15.53 18.64 7.59
CA THR A 127 -16.11 19.68 8.46
C THR A 127 -16.07 21.07 7.84
N LYS A 128 -14.98 21.43 7.14
CA LYS A 128 -14.87 22.72 6.44
C LYS A 128 -15.85 22.89 5.28
N VAL A 129 -16.40 21.81 4.74
CA VAL A 129 -17.35 21.85 3.60
C VAL A 129 -18.81 21.99 4.06
N SER A 130 -19.08 21.90 5.37
CA SER A 130 -20.42 22.22 5.91
C SER A 130 -20.57 23.74 6.07
N LEU A 131 -20.64 24.46 4.96
CA LEU A 131 -21.17 25.81 4.93
C LEU A 131 -22.70 25.68 4.95
N GLU A 132 -23.32 25.85 6.11
CA GLU A 132 -24.73 26.24 6.14
C GLU A 132 -24.84 27.50 5.27
N PRO A 133 -25.73 27.56 4.27
CA PRO A 133 -25.97 28.80 3.53
C PRO A 133 -26.57 29.79 4.51
N GLY A 134 -25.70 30.51 5.23
CA GLY A 134 -26.11 31.56 6.14
C GLY A 134 -26.93 32.56 5.34
N SER A 135 -28.16 32.81 5.79
CA SER A 135 -29.09 33.78 5.22
C SER A 135 -28.59 35.22 5.43
N GLY A 136 -27.45 35.57 4.84
CA GLY A 136 -26.79 36.84 5.09
C GLY A 136 -25.55 37.14 4.25
N LEU A 137 -24.95 36.16 3.56
CA LEU A 137 -23.89 36.46 2.60
C LEU A 137 -24.53 36.84 1.27
N ARG A 138 -24.50 38.15 0.96
CA ARG A 138 -24.90 38.64 -0.36
C ARG A 138 -24.01 38.02 -1.44
N PRO A 139 -24.57 37.66 -2.61
CA PRO A 139 -23.79 37.21 -3.75
C PRO A 139 -22.60 38.13 -4.01
N TRP A 140 -21.45 37.56 -4.39
CA TRP A 140 -20.22 38.34 -4.65
C TRP A 140 -20.44 39.47 -5.66
N ARG A 141 -21.38 39.28 -6.59
CA ARG A 141 -21.81 40.28 -7.58
C ARG A 141 -22.40 41.55 -6.95
N GLU A 142 -22.98 41.45 -5.75
CA GLU A 142 -23.54 42.59 -5.01
C GLU A 142 -22.50 43.29 -4.11
N VAL A 143 -21.40 42.61 -3.80
CA VAL A 143 -20.36 43.10 -2.88
C VAL A 143 -19.17 43.70 -3.65
N ILE A 144 -18.85 43.16 -4.82
CA ILE A 144 -17.71 43.57 -5.63
C ILE A 144 -18.23 44.17 -6.93
N ARG A 145 -17.92 45.44 -7.16
CA ARG A 145 -18.11 46.06 -8.46
C ARG A 145 -16.98 45.61 -9.39
N PRO A 146 -17.30 45.18 -10.63
CA PRO A 146 -16.25 44.94 -11.62
C PRO A 146 -15.42 46.22 -11.78
N HIS A 147 -14.14 46.04 -12.10
CA HIS A 147 -13.27 47.17 -12.41
C HIS A 147 -13.85 47.94 -13.61
N ASP A 148 -13.62 49.25 -13.65
CA ASP A 148 -14.36 50.14 -14.55
C ASP A 148 -14.17 49.80 -16.04
N ASP A 149 -13.02 49.28 -16.42
CA ASP A 149 -12.70 48.78 -17.76
C ASP A 149 -13.58 47.58 -18.17
N VAL A 150 -13.77 46.62 -17.26
CA VAL A 150 -14.65 45.46 -17.43
C VAL A 150 -16.11 45.92 -17.48
N ALA A 151 -16.51 46.85 -16.60
CA ALA A 151 -17.86 47.41 -16.58
C ALA A 151 -18.20 48.19 -17.86
N ARG A 152 -17.23 48.91 -18.43
CA ARG A 152 -17.36 49.71 -19.66
C ARG A 152 -17.14 48.90 -20.94
N GLY A 153 -16.78 47.62 -20.85
CA GLY A 153 -16.45 46.78 -22.01
C GLY A 153 -15.18 47.20 -22.75
N ALA A 154 -14.29 47.94 -22.09
CA ALA A 154 -13.06 48.50 -22.65
C ALA A 154 -11.81 47.76 -22.12
N PHE A 155 -11.89 46.44 -22.02
CA PHE A 155 -10.79 45.57 -21.59
C PHE A 155 -10.07 44.96 -22.80
N THR A 156 -8.79 44.62 -22.64
CA THR A 156 -8.04 43.98 -23.73
C THR A 156 -8.38 42.48 -23.77
N ALA A 157 -8.81 41.97 -24.92
CA ALA A 157 -9.15 40.54 -25.07
C ALA A 157 -7.96 39.61 -24.76
N SER A 158 -6.73 40.14 -24.82
CA SER A 158 -5.47 39.48 -24.49
C SER A 158 -5.29 39.14 -23.00
N GLU A 159 -6.06 39.77 -22.11
CA GLU A 159 -5.99 39.55 -20.65
C GLU A 159 -6.90 38.41 -20.16
N PHE A 160 -7.81 37.91 -21.01
CA PHE A 160 -8.69 36.79 -20.69
C PHE A 160 -8.24 35.51 -21.39
N ALA A 161 -8.20 34.40 -20.65
CA ALA A 161 -7.92 33.08 -21.19
C ALA A 161 -9.11 32.57 -22.01
N ALA A 162 -9.12 32.91 -23.29
CA ALA A 162 -10.04 32.48 -24.35
C ALA A 162 -11.52 32.89 -24.22
N ASP A 163 -12.05 33.48 -25.29
CA ASP A 163 -13.49 33.68 -25.46
C ASP A 163 -14.16 32.34 -25.83
N LEU A 164 -14.90 31.75 -24.90
CA LEU A 164 -15.57 30.47 -25.06
C LEU A 164 -16.60 30.46 -26.22
N HIS A 165 -17.17 31.61 -26.56
CA HIS A 165 -18.09 31.71 -27.69
C HIS A 165 -17.33 31.54 -29.02
N LEU A 166 -16.16 32.18 -29.16
CA LEU A 166 -15.29 32.01 -30.33
C LEU A 166 -14.72 30.59 -30.44
N VAL A 167 -14.45 29.93 -29.31
CA VAL A 167 -14.07 28.51 -29.28
C VAL A 167 -15.24 27.63 -29.76
N HIS A 168 -16.45 27.91 -29.27
CA HIS A 168 -17.63 27.15 -29.65
C HIS A 168 -18.01 27.32 -31.13
N THR A 169 -17.84 28.51 -31.69
CA THR A 169 -18.06 28.78 -33.12
C THR A 169 -16.87 28.41 -34.01
N GLY A 170 -15.77 27.89 -33.44
CA GLY A 170 -14.59 27.44 -34.17
C GLY A 170 -13.74 28.58 -34.76
N GLN A 171 -13.95 29.81 -34.31
CA GLN A 171 -13.29 31.03 -34.81
C GLN A 171 -12.11 31.48 -33.94
N ALA A 172 -11.82 30.78 -32.84
CA ALA A 172 -10.65 31.04 -32.01
C ALA A 172 -9.36 30.52 -32.67
N THR A 173 -8.78 31.27 -33.60
CA THR A 173 -7.44 31.00 -34.12
C THR A 173 -6.39 31.60 -33.18
N SER A 174 -5.52 30.76 -32.65
CA SER A 174 -4.32 31.19 -31.93
C SER A 174 -3.36 31.88 -32.91
N PRO A 175 -2.70 32.99 -32.54
CA PRO A 175 -1.52 33.45 -33.24
C PRO A 175 -0.32 32.53 -33.02
#